data_AF-M2RC03-F1
#
_entry.id   AF-M2RC03-F1
#
_cell.length_a   1.000
_cell.length_b   1.000
_cell.length_c   1.000
_cell.angle_alpha   90.00
_cell.angle_beta   90.00
_cell.angle_gamma   90.00
#
_symmetry.space_group_name_H-M   'P 1'
#
loop_
_entity.id
_entity.type
_entity.pdbx_description
1 polymer ?
#
loop_
_entity_poly.entity_id
_entity_poly.type
_entity_poly.pdbx_seq_one_letter_code
_entity_poly.pdbx_strand_id
1 'polypeptide(L)'
;MAHAPTSIRPGETESVNIYVRSATGLSYTRTLELLKRELGPHYNFEKLWEKHTYYEFVERDALKTMSTMVSTPYVNHMATMTGGLGFEELARFYKYHFTSDKVTPPDTELIPISRTIGADRIVDEMVFKCTHTTEIDYFLPGIAPTGKPLEIALVGIVAFRGDKLTFEHIYWDQASVLVQLGLLDPTNLPVAGLEVARKMVDPFGLPSNALMKRWQESEGLPLE
;
A
#
# COMPACT_ATOMS: atom_id res chain seq x y z
N MET A 1 -7.01 24.70 18.54
CA MET A 1 -5.73 24.77 17.82
C MET A 1 -5.51 23.40 17.19
N ALA A 2 -5.02 23.30 15.96
CA ALA A 2 -4.67 21.98 15.41
C ALA A 2 -3.53 21.41 16.27
N HIS A 3 -3.78 20.33 16.98
CA HIS A 3 -2.71 19.67 17.70
C HIS A 3 -1.75 19.01 16.70
N ALA A 4 -0.48 18.87 17.08
CA ALA A 4 0.50 18.20 16.23
C ALA A 4 0.01 16.77 15.91
N PRO A 5 0.28 16.21 14.71
CA PRO A 5 -0.15 14.84 14.34
C PRO A 5 0.35 13.74 15.30
N THR A 6 1.29 14.08 16.17
CA THR A 6 1.83 13.24 17.25
C THR A 6 0.94 13.18 18.50
N SER A 7 -0.10 14.00 18.63
CA SER A 7 -0.97 14.04 19.80
C SER A 7 -2.34 13.39 19.61
N ILE A 8 -2.64 12.86 18.42
CA ILE A 8 -3.93 12.20 18.17
C ILE A 8 -3.90 10.86 18.92
N ARG A 9 -4.71 10.75 19.98
CA ARG A 9 -4.89 9.49 20.72
C ARG A 9 -5.96 8.63 20.03
N PRO A 10 -5.82 7.29 20.06
CA PRO A 10 -6.89 6.40 19.61
C PRO A 10 -8.21 6.75 20.30
N GLY A 11 -9.28 6.96 19.52
CA GLY A 11 -10.61 7.31 20.02
C GLY A 11 -10.90 8.80 20.18
N GLU A 12 -9.92 9.70 20.04
CA GLU A 12 -10.19 11.14 20.02
C GLU A 12 -10.74 11.57 18.65
N THR A 13 -12.01 11.98 18.63
CA THR A 13 -12.67 12.55 17.45
C THR A 13 -12.35 14.04 17.36
N GLU A 14 -11.12 14.38 16.99
CA GLU A 14 -10.83 15.73 16.51
C GLU A 14 -11.13 15.82 15.02
N SER A 15 -12.15 16.61 14.66
CA SER A 15 -12.39 16.99 13.27
C SER A 15 -11.38 18.06 12.85
N VAL A 16 -10.12 17.65 12.68
CA VAL A 16 -9.11 18.54 12.09
C VAL A 16 -9.49 18.78 10.63
N ASN A 17 -9.64 20.05 10.26
CA ASN A 17 -9.90 20.47 8.88
C ASN A 17 -8.90 19.79 7.92
N ILE A 18 -9.39 19.20 6.83
CA ILE A 18 -8.57 18.39 5.90
C ILE A 18 -7.41 19.16 5.28
N TYR A 19 -7.59 20.47 5.01
CA TYR A 19 -6.55 21.32 4.45
C TYR A 19 -5.47 21.63 5.49
N VAL A 20 -5.87 21.85 6.74
CA VAL A 20 -4.93 22.04 7.87
C VAL A 20 -4.14 20.75 8.12
N ARG A 21 -4.80 19.59 8.10
CA ARG A 21 -4.15 18.28 8.24
C ARG A 21 -3.13 18.04 7.13
N SER A 22 -3.51 18.32 5.88
CA SER A 22 -2.62 18.21 4.71
C SER A 22 -1.40 19.13 4.85
N ALA A 23 -1.63 20.43 5.12
CA ALA A 23 -0.56 21.41 5.27
C ALA A 23 0.41 21.05 6.41
N THR A 24 -0.11 20.55 7.53
CA THR A 24 0.68 20.12 8.70
C THR A 24 1.54 18.91 8.38
N GLY A 25 0.99 17.92 7.66
CA GLY A 25 1.75 16.75 7.24
C GLY A 25 2.92 17.11 6.31
N LEU A 26 2.67 17.97 5.32
CA LEU A 26 3.71 18.42 4.38
C LEU A 26 4.77 19.29 5.06
N SER A 27 4.38 20.21 5.96
CA SER A 27 5.33 21.04 6.70
C SER A 27 6.18 20.22 7.66
N TYR A 28 5.62 19.20 8.30
CA TYR A 28 6.35 18.27 9.16
C TYR A 28 7.46 17.56 8.39
N THR A 29 7.15 16.91 7.26
CA THR A 29 8.15 16.18 6.45
C THR A 29 9.26 17.10 5.96
N ARG A 30 8.93 18.29 5.44
CA ARG A 30 9.94 19.27 4.98
C ARG A 30 10.83 19.78 6.10
N THR A 31 10.25 20.02 7.28
CA THR A 31 11.01 20.43 8.46
C THR A 31 11.93 19.30 8.92
N LEU A 32 11.44 18.06 8.93
CA LEU A 32 12.23 16.90 9.33
C LEU A 32 13.37 16.63 8.36
N GLU A 33 13.16 16.81 7.05
CA GLU A 33 14.22 16.71 6.04
C GLU A 33 15.38 17.66 6.34
N LEU A 34 15.08 18.95 6.58
CA LEU A 34 16.08 19.95 6.97
C LEU A 34 16.79 19.54 8.27
N LEU A 35 16.04 19.22 9.32
CA LEU A 35 16.62 18.89 10.62
C LEU A 35 17.49 17.64 10.56
N LYS A 36 17.07 16.60 9.85
CA LYS A 36 17.88 15.39 9.67
C LYS A 36 19.14 15.67 8.90
N ARG A 37 19.07 16.48 7.83
CA ARG A 37 20.25 16.84 7.03
C ARG A 37 21.31 17.57 7.86
N GLU A 38 20.90 18.49 8.73
CA GLU A 38 21.84 19.31 9.50
C GLU A 38 22.26 18.68 10.84
N LEU A 39 21.38 17.88 11.47
CA LEU A 39 21.57 17.41 12.85
C LEU A 39 21.54 15.88 13.00
N GLY A 40 20.97 15.14 12.05
CA GLY A 40 20.65 13.72 12.21
C GLY A 40 19.56 13.45 13.25
N PRO A 41 19.40 12.20 13.73
CA PRO A 41 20.05 10.99 13.23
C PRO A 41 19.54 10.56 11.85
N HIS A 42 20.39 9.85 11.12
CA HIS A 42 20.03 9.22 9.84
C HIS A 42 19.72 7.75 10.04
N TYR A 43 18.48 7.36 9.74
CA TYR A 43 18.05 5.98 9.78
C TYR A 43 18.14 5.37 8.39
N ASN A 44 18.61 4.13 8.30
CA ASN A 44 18.48 3.34 7.09
C ASN A 44 17.05 2.78 7.03
N PHE A 45 16.13 3.54 6.42
CA PHE A 45 14.73 3.13 6.32
C PHE A 45 14.53 1.86 5.49
N GLU A 46 15.36 1.64 4.48
CA GLU A 46 15.30 0.41 3.68
C GLU A 46 15.55 -0.82 4.54
N LYS A 47 16.62 -0.80 5.34
CA LYS A 47 16.91 -1.90 6.28
C LYS A 47 15.81 -2.11 7.33
N LEU A 48 15.20 -1.02 7.80
CA LEU A 48 14.09 -1.12 8.75
C LEU A 48 12.85 -1.73 8.10
N TRP A 49 12.57 -1.35 6.85
CA TRP A 49 11.46 -1.89 6.07
C TRP A 49 11.67 -3.35 5.70
N GLU A 50 12.85 -3.73 5.22
CA GLU A 50 13.21 -5.13 4.92
C GLU A 50 13.08 -6.02 6.15
N LYS A 51 13.47 -5.51 7.33
CA LYS A 51 13.29 -6.25 8.58
C LYS A 51 11.81 -6.43 8.92
N HIS A 52 11.00 -5.38 8.70
CA HIS A 52 9.56 -5.43 8.91
C HIS A 52 8.90 -6.49 8.02
N THR A 53 9.11 -6.41 6.71
CA THR A 53 8.53 -7.34 5.74
C THR A 53 9.07 -8.76 5.90
N TYR A 54 10.32 -8.93 6.33
CA TYR A 54 10.84 -10.23 6.70
C TYR A 54 10.03 -10.88 7.83
N TYR A 55 9.62 -10.12 8.86
CA TYR A 55 8.74 -10.64 9.91
C TYR A 55 7.33 -10.95 9.41
N GLU A 56 6.80 -10.14 8.50
CA GLU A 56 5.46 -10.34 7.94
C GLU A 56 5.36 -11.56 7.04
N PHE A 57 6.31 -11.71 6.09
CA PHE A 57 6.18 -12.64 4.98
C PHE A 57 7.08 -13.88 5.10
N VAL A 58 8.24 -13.76 5.76
CA VAL A 58 9.20 -14.87 5.90
C VAL A 58 9.02 -15.59 7.23
N GLU A 59 9.16 -14.88 8.36
CA GLU A 59 8.94 -15.49 9.67
C GLU A 59 7.46 -15.63 10.03
N ARG A 60 6.60 -14.82 9.42
CA ARG A 60 5.15 -14.83 9.65
C ARG A 60 4.77 -14.60 11.13
N ASP A 61 5.53 -13.75 11.82
CA ASP A 61 5.44 -13.51 13.27
C ASP A 61 4.89 -12.12 13.58
N ALA A 62 3.60 -12.09 13.94
CA ALA A 62 2.89 -10.86 14.26
C ALA A 62 3.52 -10.06 15.42
N LEU A 63 4.07 -10.70 16.45
CA LEU A 63 4.65 -9.98 17.59
C LEU A 63 5.99 -9.34 17.22
N LYS A 64 6.81 -10.02 16.40
CA LYS A 64 8.03 -9.44 15.86
C LYS A 64 7.72 -8.30 14.90
N THR A 65 6.73 -8.45 14.02
CA THR A 65 6.24 -7.34 13.17
C THR A 65 5.86 -6.14 14.02
N MET A 66 4.99 -6.31 15.02
CA MET A 66 4.58 -5.24 15.95
C MET A 66 5.76 -4.60 16.70
N SER A 67 6.83 -5.36 17.01
CA SER A 67 8.01 -4.84 17.70
C SER A 67 8.78 -3.77 16.90
N THR A 68 8.62 -3.75 15.58
CA THR A 68 9.24 -2.76 14.68
C THR A 68 8.42 -1.47 14.55
N MET A 69 7.21 -1.44 15.11
CA MET A 69 6.30 -0.31 15.03
C MET A 69 6.37 0.58 16.28
N VAL A 70 5.88 1.81 16.16
CA VAL A 70 5.64 2.73 17.29
C VAL A 70 4.53 2.20 18.22
N SER A 71 4.32 2.84 19.37
CA SER A 71 3.29 2.43 20.34
C SER A 71 1.86 2.55 19.83
N THR A 72 1.62 3.46 18.87
CA THR A 72 0.30 3.72 18.29
C THR A 72 0.41 3.73 16.76
N PRO A 73 0.65 2.57 16.13
CA PRO A 73 0.79 2.45 14.69
C PRO A 73 -0.59 2.29 14.03
N TYR A 74 -0.65 2.32 12.71
CA TYR A 74 -1.82 1.80 12.00
C TYR A 74 -1.46 1.30 10.60
N VAL A 75 -2.21 0.34 10.09
CA VAL A 75 -2.15 -0.11 8.69
C VAL A 75 -3.50 0.17 8.06
N ASN A 76 -3.50 0.71 6.85
CA ASN A 76 -4.70 0.92 6.07
C ASN A 76 -4.53 0.41 4.64
N HIS A 77 -5.22 -0.67 4.34
CA HIS A 77 -5.43 -1.17 3.00
C HIS A 77 -6.53 -0.34 2.32
N MET A 78 -6.14 0.63 1.51
CA MET A 78 -7.00 1.73 1.08
C MET A 78 -8.20 1.28 0.26
N ALA A 79 -8.08 0.19 -0.51
CA ALA A 79 -9.15 -0.24 -1.39
C ALA A 79 -10.30 -0.94 -0.65
N THR A 80 -10.04 -1.51 0.53
CA THR A 80 -11.00 -2.31 1.32
C THR A 80 -11.17 -1.82 2.75
N MET A 81 -10.41 -0.80 3.17
CA MET A 81 -10.36 -0.25 4.53
C MET A 81 -10.04 -1.30 5.61
N THR A 82 -9.30 -2.35 5.27
CA THR A 82 -8.82 -3.35 6.23
C THR A 82 -7.50 -2.90 6.88
N GLY A 83 -7.13 -3.54 7.99
CA GLY A 83 -5.93 -3.21 8.77
C GLY A 83 -6.26 -3.11 10.26
N GLY A 84 -5.65 -2.16 10.96
CA GLY A 84 -5.90 -1.92 12.37
C GLY A 84 -5.27 -0.62 12.89
N LEU A 85 -5.86 -0.05 13.95
CA LEU A 85 -5.40 1.19 14.59
C LEU A 85 -4.91 0.93 16.02
N GLY A 86 -3.70 1.38 16.33
CA GLY A 86 -3.07 1.17 17.62
C GLY A 86 -2.57 -0.27 17.80
N PHE A 87 -1.94 -0.53 18.95
CA PHE A 87 -1.27 -1.82 19.18
C PHE A 87 -2.23 -3.00 19.18
N GLU A 88 -3.35 -2.92 19.92
CA GLU A 88 -4.24 -4.06 20.12
C GLU A 88 -4.94 -4.50 18.83
N GLU A 89 -5.53 -3.56 18.08
CA GLU A 89 -6.21 -3.90 16.83
C GLU A 89 -5.24 -4.38 15.77
N LEU A 90 -4.09 -3.73 15.64
CA LEU A 90 -3.13 -4.09 14.61
C LEU A 90 -2.42 -5.41 14.93
N ALA A 91 -2.09 -5.69 16.18
CA ALA A 91 -1.54 -6.99 16.57
C ALA A 91 -2.54 -8.14 16.31
N ARG A 92 -3.83 -7.91 16.54
CA ARG A 92 -4.90 -8.85 16.20
C ARG A 92 -4.99 -9.05 14.69
N PHE A 93 -4.98 -7.96 13.92
CA PHE A 93 -4.97 -8.00 12.46
C PHE A 93 -3.80 -8.83 11.93
N TYR A 94 -2.58 -8.53 12.36
CA TYR A 94 -1.40 -9.28 11.92
C TYR A 94 -1.50 -10.76 12.24
N LYS A 95 -1.85 -11.09 13.49
CA LYS A 95 -1.87 -12.48 13.97
C LYS A 95 -2.90 -13.35 13.26
N TYR A 96 -4.09 -12.82 12.99
CA TYR A 96 -5.22 -13.63 12.54
C TYR A 96 -5.60 -13.43 11.07
N HIS A 97 -5.21 -12.31 10.46
CA HIS A 97 -5.68 -11.95 9.12
C HIS A 97 -4.57 -11.60 8.14
N PHE A 98 -3.29 -11.59 8.54
CA PHE A 98 -2.21 -11.19 7.62
C PHE A 98 -1.00 -12.14 7.62
N THR A 99 -0.30 -12.30 8.75
CA THR A 99 0.98 -13.01 8.74
C THR A 99 0.83 -14.52 8.67
N SER A 100 -0.29 -15.09 9.16
CA SER A 100 -0.50 -16.54 9.16
C SER A 100 -0.32 -17.15 7.76
N ASP A 101 0.36 -18.28 7.70
CA ASP A 101 0.52 -19.13 6.52
C ASP A 101 -0.81 -19.55 5.87
N LYS A 102 -1.93 -19.49 6.60
CA LYS A 102 -3.25 -19.93 6.13
C LYS A 102 -4.12 -18.82 5.53
N VAL A 103 -3.69 -17.56 5.57
CA VAL A 103 -4.53 -16.41 5.15
C VAL A 103 -4.00 -15.71 3.90
N THR A 104 -2.97 -16.29 3.28
CA THR A 104 -2.38 -15.83 2.03
C THR A 104 -2.09 -17.04 1.14
N PRO A 105 -2.34 -16.99 -0.18
CA PRO A 105 -2.03 -18.10 -1.06
C PRO A 105 -0.55 -18.51 -1.00
N PRO A 106 -0.24 -19.81 -1.09
CA PRO A 106 1.12 -20.31 -0.93
C PRO A 106 2.06 -19.90 -2.07
N ASP A 107 1.52 -19.55 -3.24
CA ASP A 107 2.25 -19.07 -4.41
C ASP A 107 2.30 -17.54 -4.50
N THR A 108 2.03 -16.84 -3.39
CA THR A 108 2.06 -15.38 -3.37
C THR A 108 3.48 -14.86 -3.55
N GLU A 109 3.64 -13.96 -4.52
CA GLU A 109 4.86 -13.25 -4.83
C GLU A 109 4.63 -11.74 -4.77
N LEU A 110 5.60 -11.02 -4.22
CA LEU A 110 5.72 -9.57 -4.30
C LEU A 110 6.94 -9.25 -5.14
N ILE A 111 6.72 -8.62 -6.30
CA ILE A 111 7.78 -8.27 -7.25
C ILE A 111 8.01 -6.75 -7.15
N PRO A 112 9.12 -6.27 -6.55
CA PRO A 112 9.41 -4.85 -6.48
C PRO A 112 9.67 -4.26 -7.87
N ILE A 113 9.12 -3.07 -8.12
CA ILE A 113 9.28 -2.31 -9.37
C ILE A 113 10.12 -1.07 -9.13
N SER A 114 9.78 -0.30 -8.11
CA SER A 114 10.49 0.92 -7.74
C SER A 114 10.42 1.15 -6.23
N ARG A 115 11.40 1.88 -5.70
CA ARG A 115 11.44 2.31 -4.30
C ARG A 115 11.95 3.75 -4.24
N THR A 116 11.20 4.61 -3.56
CA THR A 116 11.58 5.99 -3.26
C THR A 116 11.71 6.18 -1.76
N ILE A 117 12.86 6.69 -1.31
CA ILE A 117 13.13 6.96 0.11
C ILE A 117 13.07 8.47 0.34
N GLY A 118 12.15 8.89 1.21
CA GLY A 118 12.01 10.27 1.67
C GLY A 118 12.57 10.50 3.08
N ALA A 119 12.34 11.70 3.60
CA ALA A 119 12.84 12.10 4.92
C ALA A 119 12.22 11.31 6.10
N ASP A 120 11.01 10.79 5.93
CA ASP A 120 10.24 10.08 6.95
C ASP A 120 9.49 8.86 6.42
N ARG A 121 9.66 8.46 5.15
CA ARG A 121 8.86 7.41 4.53
C ARG A 121 9.56 6.71 3.40
N ILE A 122 9.07 5.53 3.08
CA ILE A 122 9.33 4.79 1.86
C ILE A 122 8.05 4.76 1.03
N VAL A 123 8.20 4.86 -0.29
CA VAL A 123 7.17 4.54 -1.27
C VAL A 123 7.68 3.38 -2.11
N ASP A 124 7.03 2.23 -1.99
CA ASP A 124 7.31 1.05 -2.79
C ASP A 124 6.23 0.83 -3.83
N GLU A 125 6.65 0.62 -5.06
CA GLU A 125 5.81 0.15 -6.16
C GLU A 125 6.13 -1.32 -6.40
N MET A 126 5.11 -2.18 -6.43
CA MET A 126 5.29 -3.62 -6.59
C MET A 126 4.12 -4.27 -7.33
N VAL A 127 4.37 -5.44 -7.91
CA VAL A 127 3.31 -6.34 -8.39
C VAL A 127 3.07 -7.42 -7.34
N PHE A 128 1.83 -7.50 -6.86
CA PHE A 128 1.32 -8.63 -6.09
C PHE A 128 0.80 -9.67 -7.06
N LYS A 129 1.27 -10.92 -6.93
CA LYS A 129 0.89 -12.03 -7.79
C LYS A 129 0.56 -13.26 -6.96
N CYS A 130 -0.54 -13.93 -7.25
CA CYS A 130 -0.89 -15.22 -6.65
C CYS A 130 -1.93 -15.97 -7.48
N THR A 131 -2.22 -17.21 -7.11
CA THR A 131 -3.47 -17.89 -7.47
C THR A 131 -4.45 -17.76 -6.30
N HIS A 132 -5.69 -17.34 -6.54
CA HIS A 132 -6.68 -17.16 -5.47
C HIS A 132 -7.24 -18.51 -4.96
N THR A 133 -6.39 -19.25 -4.23
CA THR A 133 -6.65 -20.59 -3.65
C THR A 133 -7.08 -20.54 -2.18
N THR A 134 -6.96 -19.37 -1.55
CA THR A 134 -7.19 -19.13 -0.13
C THR A 134 -7.96 -17.83 -0.01
N GLU A 135 -8.92 -17.74 0.91
CA GLU A 135 -9.59 -16.48 1.23
C GLU A 135 -8.57 -15.50 1.81
N ILE A 136 -8.52 -14.28 1.26
CA ILE A 136 -7.51 -13.27 1.58
C ILE A 136 -8.19 -12.10 2.31
N ASP A 137 -8.55 -12.26 3.58
CA ASP A 137 -9.38 -11.30 4.34
C ASP A 137 -8.93 -9.84 4.21
N TYR A 138 -7.62 -9.59 4.24
CA TYR A 138 -7.07 -8.24 4.16
C TYR A 138 -7.23 -7.60 2.77
N PHE A 139 -7.24 -8.41 1.71
CA PHE A 139 -7.22 -7.96 0.32
C PHE A 139 -8.60 -8.08 -0.35
N LEU A 140 -9.34 -9.15 -0.06
CA LEU A 140 -10.61 -9.57 -0.65
C LEU A 140 -11.56 -10.13 0.43
N PRO A 141 -12.03 -9.29 1.36
CA PRO A 141 -12.83 -9.76 2.50
C PRO A 141 -14.13 -10.44 2.03
N GLY A 142 -14.36 -11.67 2.50
CA GLY A 142 -15.59 -12.43 2.26
C GLY A 142 -15.69 -13.10 0.89
N ILE A 143 -14.61 -13.12 0.10
CA ILE A 143 -14.60 -13.77 -1.21
C ILE A 143 -13.93 -15.14 -1.11
N ALA A 144 -14.70 -16.19 -1.36
CA ALA A 144 -14.20 -17.56 -1.39
C ALA A 144 -13.15 -17.77 -2.51
N PRO A 145 -12.21 -18.72 -2.34
CA PRO A 145 -11.22 -19.07 -3.35
C PRO A 145 -11.85 -19.31 -4.73
N THR A 146 -11.45 -18.51 -5.71
CA THR A 146 -11.96 -18.63 -7.09
C THR A 146 -11.11 -19.55 -7.96
N GLY A 147 -9.89 -19.89 -7.51
CA GLY A 147 -8.91 -20.66 -8.28
C GLY A 147 -8.30 -19.93 -9.48
N LYS A 148 -8.59 -18.64 -9.65
CA LYS A 148 -8.07 -17.83 -10.76
C LYS A 148 -6.73 -17.17 -10.41
N PRO A 149 -5.85 -16.97 -11.40
CA PRO A 149 -4.65 -16.17 -11.20
C PRO A 149 -5.02 -14.70 -10.97
N LEU A 150 -4.19 -14.01 -10.20
CA LEU A 150 -4.33 -12.60 -9.87
C LEU A 150 -2.96 -11.94 -9.97
N GLU A 151 -2.85 -10.86 -10.73
CA GLU A 151 -1.67 -9.98 -10.76
C GLU A 151 -2.11 -8.52 -10.69
N ILE A 152 -1.61 -7.78 -9.69
CA ILE A 152 -2.08 -6.43 -9.37
C ILE A 152 -0.90 -5.53 -9.05
N ALA A 153 -0.89 -4.35 -9.66
CA ALA A 153 -0.01 -3.26 -9.26
C ALA A 153 -0.46 -2.68 -7.91
N LEU A 154 0.48 -2.56 -6.98
CA LEU A 154 0.26 -2.08 -5.63
C LEU A 154 1.31 -1.01 -5.27
N VAL A 155 0.89 -0.02 -4.48
CA VAL A 155 1.77 1.00 -3.91
C VAL A 155 1.69 0.96 -2.39
N GLY A 156 2.82 0.74 -1.73
CA GLY A 156 2.95 0.83 -0.28
C GLY A 156 3.62 2.14 0.13
N ILE A 157 2.94 2.96 0.93
CA ILE A 157 3.50 4.17 1.55
C ILE A 157 3.72 3.88 3.03
N VAL A 158 4.99 3.72 3.41
CA VAL A 158 5.39 3.30 4.75
C VAL A 158 6.09 4.45 5.44
N ALA A 159 5.51 4.97 6.52
CA ALA A 159 6.09 6.09 7.26
C ALA A 159 6.77 5.64 8.55
N PHE A 160 7.78 6.40 8.97
CA PHE A 160 8.62 6.15 10.12
C PHE A 160 8.61 7.32 11.11
N ARG A 161 8.78 7.00 12.38
CA ARG A 161 9.13 7.94 13.45
C ARG A 161 10.37 7.40 14.15
N GLY A 162 11.51 8.06 13.95
CA GLY A 162 12.78 7.51 14.41
C GLY A 162 13.13 6.24 13.63
N ASP A 163 13.43 5.17 14.35
CA ASP A 163 13.75 3.83 13.84
C ASP A 163 12.55 2.87 13.76
N LYS A 164 11.33 3.38 13.96
CA LYS A 164 10.11 2.57 14.00
C LYS A 164 9.07 3.02 12.98
N LEU A 165 8.32 2.06 12.45
CA LEU A 165 7.20 2.33 11.54
C LEU A 165 6.03 2.95 12.30
N THR A 166 5.41 3.99 11.73
CA THR A 166 4.22 4.63 12.28
C THR A 166 2.95 4.29 11.52
N PHE A 167 3.02 4.12 10.20
CA PHE A 167 1.87 3.66 9.45
C PHE A 167 2.25 3.07 8.10
N GLU A 168 1.30 2.32 7.55
CA GLU A 168 1.30 1.87 6.16
C GLU A 168 0.00 2.26 5.49
N HIS A 169 0.11 2.87 4.30
CA HIS A 169 -1.02 3.02 3.38
C HIS A 169 -0.74 2.19 2.14
N ILE A 170 -1.59 1.21 1.90
CA ILE A 170 -1.42 0.27 0.80
C ILE A 170 -2.54 0.50 -0.23
N TYR A 171 -2.17 0.84 -1.45
CA TYR A 171 -3.10 1.17 -2.54
C TYR A 171 -3.04 0.11 -3.63
N TRP A 172 -4.20 -0.24 -4.17
CA TRP A 172 -4.33 -1.03 -5.38
C TRP A 172 -5.68 -0.75 -6.06
N ASP A 173 -5.84 -1.23 -7.30
CA ASP A 173 -7.09 -1.13 -8.05
C ASP A 173 -8.00 -2.34 -7.76
N GLN A 174 -9.01 -2.15 -6.90
CA GLN A 174 -9.95 -3.20 -6.56
C GLN A 174 -10.87 -3.60 -7.73
N ALA A 175 -11.13 -2.71 -8.70
CA ALA A 175 -11.94 -3.07 -9.86
C ALA A 175 -11.20 -4.09 -10.74
N SER A 176 -9.89 -3.89 -10.95
CA SER A 176 -9.06 -4.86 -11.65
C SER A 176 -8.98 -6.21 -10.94
N VAL A 177 -8.95 -6.22 -9.59
CA VAL A 177 -9.03 -7.47 -8.81
C VAL A 177 -10.34 -8.20 -9.09
N LEU A 178 -11.48 -7.52 -8.94
CA LEU A 178 -12.80 -8.13 -9.12
C LEU A 178 -13.01 -8.63 -10.55
N VAL A 179 -12.52 -7.90 -11.57
CA VAL A 179 -12.57 -8.35 -12.98
C VAL A 179 -11.74 -9.62 -13.18
N GLN A 180 -10.50 -9.66 -12.69
CA GLN A 180 -9.63 -10.85 -12.84
C GLN A 180 -10.24 -12.09 -12.19
N LEU A 181 -10.91 -11.91 -11.05
CA LEU A 181 -11.60 -12.99 -10.34
C LEU A 181 -12.98 -13.33 -10.95
N GLY A 182 -13.45 -12.58 -11.95
CA GLY A 182 -14.76 -12.73 -12.60
C GLY A 182 -15.95 -12.41 -11.70
N LEU A 183 -15.75 -11.49 -10.77
CA LEU A 183 -16.77 -10.94 -9.87
C LEU A 183 -17.35 -9.63 -10.38
N LEU A 184 -16.66 -8.98 -11.32
CA LEU A 184 -17.11 -7.77 -12.01
C LEU A 184 -17.03 -8.00 -13.52
N ASP A 185 -18.14 -7.75 -14.23
CA ASP A 185 -18.17 -7.73 -15.69
C ASP A 185 -17.52 -6.43 -16.19
N PRO A 186 -16.40 -6.48 -16.94
CA PRO A 186 -15.74 -5.28 -17.44
C PRO A 186 -16.48 -4.64 -18.62
N THR A 187 -17.55 -5.24 -19.13
CA THR A 187 -18.31 -4.72 -20.29
C THR A 187 -18.77 -3.29 -20.02
N ASN A 188 -18.36 -2.36 -20.90
CA ASN A 188 -18.62 -0.92 -20.80
C ASN A 188 -17.95 -0.19 -19.62
N LEU A 189 -17.02 -0.82 -18.89
CA LEU A 189 -16.25 -0.17 -17.82
C LEU A 189 -14.83 0.18 -18.30
N PRO A 190 -14.25 1.32 -17.88
CA PRO A 190 -12.88 1.68 -18.21
C PRO A 190 -11.87 0.98 -17.27
N VAL A 191 -11.88 -0.35 -17.22
CA VAL A 191 -11.02 -1.17 -16.36
C VAL A 191 -10.10 -2.00 -17.22
N ALA A 192 -8.78 -1.85 -17.05
CA ALA A 192 -7.78 -2.60 -17.82
C ALA A 192 -7.46 -3.99 -17.23
N GLY A 193 -7.82 -4.24 -15.96
CA GLY A 193 -7.64 -5.55 -15.34
C GLY A 193 -6.17 -5.94 -15.23
N LEU A 194 -5.85 -7.17 -15.64
CA LEU A 194 -4.50 -7.73 -15.62
C LEU A 194 -3.46 -6.87 -16.37
N GLU A 195 -3.88 -6.16 -17.41
CA GLU A 195 -2.98 -5.35 -18.23
C GLU A 195 -2.37 -4.18 -17.47
N VAL A 196 -2.97 -3.74 -16.34
CA VAL A 196 -2.39 -2.70 -15.47
C VAL A 196 -1.04 -3.15 -14.90
N ALA A 197 -0.99 -4.35 -14.30
CA ALA A 197 0.23 -4.90 -13.72
C ALA A 197 1.28 -5.17 -14.81
N ARG A 198 0.86 -5.68 -15.97
CA ARG A 198 1.78 -5.94 -17.08
C ARG A 198 2.37 -4.67 -17.68
N LYS A 199 1.55 -3.63 -17.85
CA LYS A 199 2.00 -2.32 -18.39
C LYS A 199 2.97 -1.62 -17.43
N MET A 200 2.81 -1.83 -16.12
CA MET A 200 3.74 -1.34 -15.11
C MET A 200 5.13 -1.98 -15.25
N VAL A 201 5.18 -3.30 -15.51
CA VAL A 201 6.43 -4.05 -15.70
C VAL A 201 7.08 -3.77 -17.06
N ASP A 202 6.27 -3.68 -18.12
CA ASP A 202 6.72 -3.48 -19.49
C ASP A 202 6.04 -2.26 -20.14
N PRO A 203 6.47 -1.04 -19.79
CA PRO A 203 5.86 0.19 -20.30
C PRO A 203 6.09 0.41 -21.80
N PHE A 204 7.07 -0.26 -22.41
CA PHE A 204 7.40 -0.11 -23.83
C PHE A 204 6.80 -1.21 -24.71
N GLY A 205 6.56 -2.41 -24.18
CA GLY A 205 6.00 -3.53 -24.91
C GLY A 205 4.47 -3.57 -25.00
N LEU A 206 3.77 -2.85 -24.12
CA LEU A 206 2.30 -2.76 -24.16
C LEU A 206 1.82 -1.39 -24.67
N PRO A 207 0.77 -1.33 -25.49
CA PRO A 207 0.25 -0.05 -25.98
C PRO A 207 -0.41 0.77 -24.87
N SER A 208 -0.32 2.09 -24.97
CA SER A 208 -1.11 3.02 -24.14
C SER A 208 -2.45 3.34 -24.82
N ASN A 209 -3.37 3.95 -24.07
CA ASN A 209 -4.60 4.58 -24.58
C ASN A 209 -5.65 3.65 -25.22
N ALA A 210 -5.55 2.33 -25.07
CA ALA A 210 -6.52 1.37 -25.60
C ALA A 210 -7.97 1.59 -25.09
N LEU A 211 -8.14 2.15 -23.88
CA LEU A 211 -9.45 2.49 -23.31
C LEU A 211 -9.95 3.90 -23.68
N MET A 212 -9.10 4.74 -24.29
CA MET A 212 -9.48 6.08 -24.72
C MET A 212 -10.13 6.02 -26.10
N LYS A 213 -11.46 5.91 -26.16
CA LYS A 213 -12.23 5.83 -27.42
C LYS A 213 -11.90 6.96 -28.41
N ARG A 214 -11.57 8.15 -27.90
CA ARG A 214 -11.24 9.34 -28.70
C ARG A 214 -9.76 9.45 -29.07
N TRP A 215 -8.91 8.49 -28.69
CA TRP A 215 -7.47 8.53 -28.95
C TRP A 215 -7.14 8.65 -30.44
N GLN A 216 -7.95 8.03 -31.30
CA GLN A 216 -7.81 8.07 -32.75
C GLN A 216 -8.12 9.46 -33.34
N GLU A 217 -8.92 10.29 -32.65
CA GLU A 217 -9.29 11.63 -33.13
C GLU A 217 -8.08 12.58 -33.19
N SER A 218 -7.02 12.29 -32.42
CA SER A 218 -5.78 13.05 -32.44
C SER A 218 -4.73 12.56 -33.45
N GLU A 219 -5.01 11.50 -34.20
CA GLU A 219 -4.04 10.93 -35.14
C GLU A 219 -3.75 11.92 -36.29
N GLY A 220 -2.47 12.22 -36.50
CA GLY A 220 -2.02 13.15 -37.55
C GLY A 220 -2.20 14.64 -37.26
N LEU A 221 -2.74 15.02 -36.09
CA LEU A 221 -2.75 16.42 -35.68
C LEU A 221 -1.33 16.92 -35.39
N PRO A 222 -1.01 18.20 -35.68
CA PRO A 222 0.28 18.78 -35.34
C PRO A 222 0.58 18.66 -33.84
N LEU A 223 1.81 18.25 -33.51
CA LEU A 223 2.31 18.15 -32.13
C LEU A 223 3.18 19.36 -31.71
N GLU A 224 3.36 20.30 -32.64
CA GLU A 224 4.19 21.49 -32.51
C GLU A 224 3.34 22.77 -32.49
#